data_AF-A0A267FYB8-F1
#
_entry.id   AF-A0A267FYB8-F1
#
_cell.length_a   1.000
_cell.length_b   1.000
_cell.length_c   1.000
_cell.angle_alpha   90.00
_cell.angle_beta   90.00
_cell.angle_gamma   90.00
#
_symmetry.space_group_name_H-M   'P 1'
#
loop_
_entity.id
_entity.type
_entity.pdbx_description
1 polymer ?
#
loop_
_entity_poly.entity_id
_entity_poly.type
_entity_poly.pdbx_seq_one_letter_code
_entity_poly.pdbx_strand_id
1 'polypeptide(L)'
;QELKTQIRGTNESLDSFFLCTMAIVVYFMQCGFAFLEAGAVRSKNTTNILIKNILDSFIGGIAYYVIGYGLAFGAPNGNPFCGSGYFAMSYLPESKFSHWFFQFVFAATASTIVSG
;
A
#
# COMPACT_ATOMS: atom_id res chain seq x y z
N GLN A 1 6.77 -7.19 35.95
CA GLN A 1 7.01 -6.30 34.79
C GLN A 1 7.12 -7.09 33.50
N GLU A 2 7.72 -8.28 33.52
CA GLU A 2 7.77 -9.20 32.37
C GLU A 2 6.41 -9.51 31.75
N LEU A 3 5.36 -9.74 32.56
CA LEU A 3 4.00 -9.98 32.05
C LEU A 3 3.46 -8.82 31.19
N LYS A 4 3.78 -7.56 31.53
CA LYS A 4 3.35 -6.39 30.73
C LYS A 4 4.10 -6.31 29.40
N THR A 5 5.37 -6.73 29.38
CA THR A 5 6.18 -6.80 28.15
C THR A 5 5.67 -7.91 27.24
N GLN A 6 5.32 -9.08 27.79
CA GLN A 6 4.72 -10.18 27.04
C GLN A 6 3.36 -9.81 26.45
N ILE A 7 2.48 -9.17 27.24
CA ILE A 7 1.19 -8.67 26.74
C ILE A 7 1.39 -7.64 25.62
N ARG A 8 2.37 -6.74 25.74
CA ARG A 8 2.71 -5.77 24.68
C ARG A 8 3.15 -6.44 23.39
N GLY A 9 4.07 -7.40 23.45
CA GLY A 9 4.54 -8.12 22.26
C GLY A 9 3.42 -8.89 21.55
N THR A 10 2.52 -9.51 22.31
CA THR A 10 1.33 -10.15 21.74
C THR A 10 0.40 -9.14 21.07
N ASN A 11 0.14 -8.00 21.70
CA ASN A 11 -0.70 -6.96 21.11
C ASN A 11 -0.10 -6.40 19.82
N GLU A 12 1.21 -6.10 19.79
CA GLU A 12 1.89 -5.62 18.57
C GLU A 12 1.82 -6.64 17.43
N SER A 13 1.92 -7.93 17.75
CA SER A 13 1.79 -9.01 16.76
C SER A 13 0.36 -9.12 16.23
N LEU A 14 -0.64 -8.97 17.09
CA LEU A 14 -2.06 -8.96 16.72
C LEU A 14 -2.40 -7.74 15.84
N ASP A 15 -1.90 -6.56 16.19
CA ASP A 15 -2.09 -5.33 15.41
C ASP A 15 -1.46 -5.46 14.02
N SER A 16 -0.25 -6.03 13.95
CA SER A 16 0.44 -6.29 12.68
C SER A 16 -0.31 -7.28 11.80
N PHE A 17 -0.84 -8.36 12.39
CA PHE A 17 -1.67 -9.34 11.69
C PHE A 17 -2.98 -8.73 11.18
N PHE A 18 -3.64 -7.92 12.01
CA PHE A 18 -4.86 -7.22 11.64
C PHE A 18 -4.61 -6.28 10.45
N LEU A 19 -3.57 -5.45 10.51
CA LEU A 19 -3.19 -4.55 9.41
C LEU A 19 -2.90 -5.31 8.11
N CYS A 20 -2.15 -6.41 8.17
CA CYS A 20 -1.87 -7.22 6.98
C CYS A 20 -3.14 -7.83 6.38
N THR A 21 -4.05 -8.33 7.22
CA THR A 21 -5.32 -8.91 6.75
C THR A 21 -6.20 -7.85 6.10
N MET A 22 -6.35 -6.68 6.74
CA MET A 22 -7.09 -5.56 6.16
C MET A 22 -6.46 -5.08 4.85
N ALA A 23 -5.13 -5.05 4.77
CA ALA A 23 -4.42 -4.67 3.56
C ALA A 23 -4.70 -5.62 2.39
N ILE A 24 -4.79 -6.93 2.63
CA ILE A 24 -5.17 -7.91 1.60
C ILE A 24 -6.60 -7.64 1.11
N VAL A 25 -7.55 -7.41 2.02
CA VAL A 25 -8.95 -7.09 1.67
C VAL A 25 -9.03 -5.82 0.83
N VAL A 26 -8.26 -4.79 1.17
CA VAL A 26 -8.19 -3.54 0.39
C VAL A 26 -7.52 -3.78 -0.97
N TYR A 27 -6.48 -4.62 -1.05
CA TYR A 27 -5.85 -4.93 -2.33
C TYR A 27 -6.81 -5.63 -3.31
N PHE A 28 -7.79 -6.40 -2.83
CA PHE A 28 -8.85 -6.93 -3.69
C PHE A 28 -9.68 -5.85 -4.40
N MET A 29 -9.66 -4.60 -3.95
CA MET A 29 -10.28 -3.48 -4.68
C MET A 29 -9.67 -3.28 -6.07
N GLN A 30 -8.39 -3.64 -6.29
CA GLN A 30 -7.77 -3.59 -7.62
C GLN A 30 -8.50 -4.48 -8.62
N CYS A 31 -8.85 -5.70 -8.19
CA CYS A 31 -9.65 -6.63 -8.99
C CYS A 31 -11.07 -6.08 -9.25
N GLY A 32 -11.67 -5.45 -8.24
CA GLY A 32 -12.98 -4.82 -8.36
C GLY A 32 -13.01 -3.71 -9.43
N PHE A 33 -12.02 -2.82 -9.41
CA PHE A 33 -11.90 -1.76 -10.43
C PHE A 33 -11.59 -2.32 -11.81
N ALA A 34 -10.71 -3.32 -11.91
CA ALA A 34 -10.43 -3.99 -13.18
C ALA A 34 -11.72 -4.52 -13.85
N PHE A 35 -12.62 -5.14 -13.08
CA PHE A 35 -13.89 -5.63 -13.60
C PHE A 35 -14.89 -4.51 -13.94
N LEU A 36 -14.91 -3.44 -13.17
CA LEU A 36 -15.78 -2.28 -13.42
C LEU A 36 -15.37 -1.55 -14.72
N GLU A 37 -14.07 -1.28 -14.89
CA GLU A 37 -13.54 -0.64 -16.10
C GLU A 37 -13.68 -1.55 -17.33
N ALA A 38 -13.39 -2.85 -17.18
CA ALA A 38 -13.58 -3.85 -18.22
C ALA A 38 -15.03 -3.95 -18.71
N GLY A 39 -15.99 -3.79 -17.80
CA GLY A 39 -17.43 -3.81 -18.08
C GLY A 39 -17.96 -2.50 -18.66
N ALA A 40 -17.32 -1.36 -18.36
CA ALA A 40 -17.68 -0.05 -18.90
C ALA A 40 -17.21 0.16 -20.35
N VAL A 41 -16.20 -0.58 -20.81
CA VAL A 41 -15.67 -0.47 -22.18
C VAL A 41 -16.26 -1.50 -23.14
N ARG A 42 -16.21 -1.19 -24.44
CA ARG A 42 -16.59 -2.14 -25.50
C ARG A 42 -15.66 -3.37 -25.44
N SER A 43 -16.23 -4.56 -25.61
CA SER A 43 -15.55 -5.86 -25.57
C SER A 43 -14.22 -5.93 -26.35
N LYS A 44 -14.09 -5.24 -27.50
CA LYS A 44 -12.85 -5.20 -28.28
C LYS A 44 -11.66 -4.58 -27.53
N ASN A 45 -11.93 -3.71 -26.55
CA ASN A 45 -10.92 -2.96 -25.78
C ASN A 45 -10.72 -3.51 -24.37
N THR A 46 -11.52 -4.48 -23.93
CA THR A 46 -11.47 -5.03 -22.56
C THR A 46 -10.10 -5.58 -22.21
N THR A 47 -9.45 -6.33 -23.11
CA THR A 47 -8.09 -6.85 -22.89
C THR A 47 -7.07 -5.74 -22.65
N ASN A 48 -7.19 -4.62 -23.37
CA ASN A 48 -6.25 -3.50 -23.23
C ASN A 48 -6.42 -2.79 -21.88
N ILE A 49 -7.65 -2.72 -21.35
CA ILE A 49 -7.93 -2.17 -20.02
C ILE A 49 -7.38 -3.07 -18.91
N LEU A 50 -7.59 -4.38 -19.01
CA LEU A 50 -7.07 -5.33 -18.02
C LEU A 50 -5.53 -5.27 -17.92
N ILE A 51 -4.84 -5.14 -19.06
CA ILE A 51 -3.38 -4.97 -19.08
C ILE A 51 -2.96 -3.67 -18.38
N LYS A 52 -3.69 -2.56 -18.60
CA LYS A 52 -3.40 -1.30 -17.90
C LYS A 52 -3.56 -1.41 -16.39
N ASN A 53 -4.63 -2.05 -15.93
CA ASN A 53 -4.87 -2.20 -14.49
C ASN A 53 -3.77 -3.04 -13.80
N ILE A 54 -3.29 -4.10 -14.49
CA ILE A 54 -2.14 -4.88 -14.01
C ILE A 54 -0.87 -4.02 -13.97
N LEU A 55 -0.60 -3.24 -15.03
CA LEU A 55 0.56 -2.36 -15.08
C LEU A 55 0.50 -1.26 -14.01
N ASP A 56 -0.67 -0.72 -13.69
CA ASP A 56 -0.85 0.26 -12.61
C ASP A 56 -0.45 -0.34 -11.26
N SER A 57 -0.89 -1.56 -10.95
CA SER A 57 -0.51 -2.23 -9.70
C SER A 57 1.01 -2.45 -9.57
N PHE A 58 1.67 -2.88 -10.65
CA PHE A 58 3.12 -3.11 -10.64
C PHE A 58 3.93 -1.81 -10.57
N ILE A 59 3.63 -0.85 -11.44
CA ILE A 59 4.37 0.42 -11.50
C ILE A 59 4.08 1.25 -10.25
N GLY A 60 2.82 1.29 -9.80
CA GLY A 60 2.41 1.93 -8.56
C GLY A 60 3.07 1.31 -7.34
N GLY A 61 3.23 -0.02 -7.29
CA GLY A 61 3.97 -0.71 -6.24
C GLY A 61 5.44 -0.35 -6.19
N ILE A 62 6.12 -0.34 -7.33
CA ILE A 62 7.53 0.06 -7.40
C ILE A 62 7.68 1.53 -7.03
N ALA A 63 6.83 2.43 -7.54
CA ALA A 63 6.88 3.85 -7.23
C ALA A 63 6.65 4.11 -5.73
N TYR A 64 5.69 3.42 -5.12
CA TYR A 64 5.40 3.56 -3.70
C TYR A 64 6.53 3.01 -2.82
N TYR A 65 7.16 1.92 -3.23
CA TYR A 65 8.33 1.35 -2.58
C TYR A 65 9.53 2.30 -2.60
N VAL A 66 9.89 2.85 -3.77
CA VAL A 66 11.09 3.67 -3.91
C VAL A 66 10.93 5.04 -3.24
N ILE A 67 9.81 5.74 -3.50
CA ILE A 67 9.62 7.13 -3.04
C ILE A 67 8.35 7.38 -2.24
N GLY A 68 7.25 6.65 -2.49
CA GLY A 68 5.94 6.99 -1.95
C GLY A 68 5.87 6.98 -0.42
N TYR A 69 6.34 5.90 0.21
CA TYR A 69 6.34 5.83 1.68
C TYR A 69 7.28 6.87 2.31
N GLY A 70 8.42 7.14 1.68
CA GLY A 70 9.39 8.10 2.20
C GLY A 70 8.89 9.54 2.16
N LEU A 71 8.11 9.90 1.14
CA LEU A 71 7.47 11.21 1.04
C LEU A 71 6.31 11.39 2.02
N ALA A 72 5.53 10.33 2.28
CA ALA A 72 4.35 10.39 3.14
C ALA A 72 4.68 10.22 4.64
N PHE A 73 5.54 9.27 4.98
CA PHE A 73 5.85 8.86 6.36
C PHE A 73 7.34 8.89 6.68
N GLY A 74 8.12 9.68 5.92
CA GLY A 74 9.55 9.90 6.11
C GLY A 74 9.91 10.39 7.52
N ALA A 75 11.18 10.22 7.88
CA ALA A 75 11.71 10.57 9.20
C ALA A 75 11.45 12.05 9.57
N PRO A 76 11.33 12.38 10.88
CA PRO A 76 10.94 13.70 11.38
C PRO A 76 11.94 14.84 11.10
N ASN A 77 13.04 14.56 10.40
CA ASN A 77 14.06 15.56 10.06
C ASN A 77 13.69 16.41 8.81
N GLY A 78 12.46 16.26 8.28
CA GLY A 78 11.98 16.91 7.07
C GLY A 78 11.06 18.11 7.29
N ASN A 79 10.48 18.62 6.19
CA ASN A 79 9.51 19.72 6.21
C ASN A 79 8.11 19.20 6.62
N PRO A 80 7.25 20.02 7.27
CA PRO A 80 5.88 19.61 7.64
C PRO A 80 4.99 19.14 6.48
N PHE A 81 5.35 19.51 5.25
CA PHE A 81 4.62 19.15 4.04
C PHE A 81 5.10 17.86 3.36
N CYS A 82 6.35 17.45 3.57
CA CYS A 82 6.95 16.28 2.91
C CYS A 82 7.95 15.58 3.84
N GLY A 83 7.79 14.26 3.99
CA GLY A 83 8.74 13.42 4.70
C GLY A 83 10.09 13.35 3.98
N SER A 84 11.17 13.26 4.76
CA SER A 84 12.53 13.09 4.24
C SER A 84 13.19 11.89 4.92
N GLY A 85 13.00 10.69 4.36
CA GLY A 85 13.62 9.47 4.86
C GLY A 85 12.90 8.21 4.39
N TYR A 86 13.42 7.03 4.73
CA TYR A 86 12.82 5.73 4.41
C TYR A 86 12.57 5.44 2.91
N PHE A 87 13.32 6.10 2.01
CA PHE A 87 13.32 5.80 0.58
C PHE A 87 13.76 4.35 0.34
N ALA A 88 13.06 3.63 -0.55
CA ALA A 88 13.27 2.20 -0.79
C ALA A 88 13.25 1.34 0.49
N MET A 89 12.48 1.75 1.51
CA MET A 89 12.43 1.14 2.86
C MET A 89 13.79 1.11 3.58
N SER A 90 14.74 1.95 3.16
CA SER A 90 16.05 2.04 3.80
C SER A 90 15.93 2.54 5.24
N TYR A 91 16.53 1.82 6.19
CA TYR A 91 16.50 2.13 7.64
C TYR A 91 15.11 2.15 8.28
N LEU A 92 14.10 1.53 7.65
CA LEU A 92 12.75 1.44 8.22
C LEU A 92 12.71 0.37 9.33
N PRO A 93 12.24 0.69 10.55
CA PRO A 93 12.11 -0.30 11.63
C PRO A 93 11.05 -1.36 11.28
N GLU A 94 11.31 -2.60 11.68
CA GLU A 94 10.46 -3.77 11.35
C GLU A 94 9.01 -3.63 11.83
N SER A 95 8.80 -2.95 12.96
CA SER A 95 7.45 -2.68 13.49
C SER A 95 6.58 -1.82 12.57
N LYS A 96 7.16 -1.14 11.57
CA LYS A 96 6.45 -0.32 10.61
C LYS A 96 6.19 -1.02 9.27
N PHE A 97 6.63 -2.26 9.07
CA PHE A 97 6.41 -2.98 7.80
C PHE A 97 4.93 -3.24 7.53
N SER A 98 4.15 -3.65 8.54
CA SER A 98 2.71 -3.83 8.40
C SER A 98 2.00 -2.51 8.05
N HIS A 99 2.46 -1.39 8.63
CA HIS A 99 1.94 -0.07 8.28
C HIS A 99 2.33 0.36 6.85
N TRP A 100 3.56 0.07 6.42
CA TRP A 100 4.00 0.31 5.05
C TRP A 100 3.11 -0.44 4.05
N PHE A 101 2.86 -1.74 4.30
CA PHE A 101 2.05 -2.57 3.43
C PHE A 101 0.59 -2.09 3.35
N PHE A 102 0.03 -1.72 4.51
CA PHE A 102 -1.31 -1.14 4.56
C PHE A 102 -1.38 0.16 3.74
N GLN A 103 -0.45 1.09 3.92
CA GLN A 103 -0.49 2.36 3.18
C GLN A 103 -0.19 2.19 1.68
N PHE A 104 0.65 1.22 1.32
CA PHE A 104 0.88 0.85 -0.07
C PHE A 104 -0.43 0.49 -0.78
N VAL A 105 -1.25 -0.39 -0.19
CA VAL A 105 -2.50 -0.81 -0.86
C VAL A 105 -3.51 0.33 -0.97
N PHE A 106 -3.54 1.28 -0.02
CA PHE A 106 -4.35 2.50 -0.14
C PHE A 106 -3.87 3.40 -1.28
N ALA A 107 -2.56 3.63 -1.38
CA ALA A 107 -1.98 4.43 -2.47
C ALA A 107 -2.20 3.77 -3.84
N ALA A 108 -2.02 2.45 -3.94
CA ALA A 108 -2.32 1.69 -5.15
C ALA A 108 -3.80 1.82 -5.54
N THR A 109 -4.72 1.77 -4.58
CA THR A 109 -6.16 1.91 -4.85
C THR A 109 -6.50 3.31 -5.34
N ALA A 110 -5.86 4.35 -4.79
CA ALA A 110 -6.00 5.72 -5.26
C ALA A 110 -5.48 5.91 -6.70
N SER A 111 -4.37 5.24 -7.07
CA SER A 111 -3.82 5.27 -8.43
C SER A 111 -4.80 4.72 -9.46
N THR A 112 -5.35 3.53 -9.19
CA THR A 112 -6.32 2.87 -10.07
C THR A 112 -7.57 3.71 -10.32
N ILE A 113 -8.07 4.46 -9.33
CA ILE A 113 -9.24 5.35 -9.50
C ILE A 113 -8.98 6.44 -10.55
N VAL A 114 -7.73 6.91 -10.68
CA VAL A 114 -7.34 7.93 -11.68
C VAL A 114 -7.13 7.31 -13.06
N SER A 115 -6.81 6.02 -13.11
CA SER A 115 -6.53 5.26 -14.35
C SER A 115 -7.80 4.80 -15.09
N GLY A 116 -8.86 4.46 -14.36
CA GLY A 116 -10.13 3.97 -14.89
C GLY A 116 -11.02 5.02 -15.53
#